data_AF-A0A7Y2NS43-F1
#
_entry.id   AF-A0A7Y2NS43-F1
#
_cell.length_a   1.000
_cell.length_b   1.000
_cell.length_c   1.000
_cell.angle_alpha   90.00
_cell.angle_beta   90.00
_cell.angle_gamma   90.00
#
_symmetry.space_group_name_H-M   'P 1'
#
loop_
_entity.id
_entity.type
_entity.pdbx_description
1 polymer ?
#
loop_
_entity_poly.entity_id
_entity_poly.type
_entity_poly.pdbx_seq_one_letter_code
_entity_poly.pdbx_strand_id
1 'polypeptide(L)'
;AMWTYLPVGPFNDAGYAEWVADNRILRDPLHYAIRMADDRLGGTISLLRINPQAGSIETGWLTFAPCLQRTREATEAVYLLMAWAFDAGYRRFEWKCNDRNRASRRAAERYGLSYEGIFRQASVVKGRNRDTAWFAAIDGEWPALRTAFETWLDPANFDADGRQKTRLADLTAPILATRDPGL
;
A
#
# COMPACT_ATOMS: atom_id res chain seq x y z
N ALA A 1 9.14 -6.28 13.14
CA ALA A 1 8.46 -7.50 12.65
C ALA A 1 7.21 -7.09 11.86
N MET A 2 6.71 -7.92 10.94
CA MET A 2 5.55 -7.60 10.07
C MET A 2 4.30 -7.15 10.86
N TRP A 3 4.03 -7.79 11.99
CA TRP A 3 2.85 -7.55 12.84
C TRP A 3 2.99 -6.38 13.82
N THR A 4 4.14 -5.69 13.86
CA THR A 4 4.46 -4.71 14.91
C THR A 4 3.44 -3.57 14.97
N TYR A 5 2.94 -3.10 13.81
CA TYR A 5 2.04 -1.94 13.73
C TYR A 5 0.61 -2.28 13.33
N LEU A 6 0.31 -3.56 13.09
CA LEU A 6 -1.05 -4.02 12.83
C LEU A 6 -1.81 -4.20 14.16
N PRO A 7 -3.14 -4.01 14.17
CA PRO A 7 -3.94 -4.18 15.38
C PRO A 7 -4.00 -5.65 15.85
N VAL A 8 -3.73 -6.60 14.95
CA VAL A 8 -3.77 -8.05 15.21
C VAL A 8 -2.40 -8.71 15.10
N GLY A 9 -2.32 -9.98 15.50
CA GLY A 9 -1.11 -10.78 15.50
C GLY A 9 -0.10 -10.40 16.59
N PRO A 10 1.11 -10.99 16.60
CA PRO A 10 1.56 -12.03 15.66
C PRO A 10 0.72 -13.30 15.79
N PHE A 11 0.62 -14.04 14.69
CA PHE A 11 -0.14 -15.30 14.63
C PHE A 11 0.81 -16.50 14.54
N ASN A 12 0.33 -17.65 15.02
CA ASN A 12 0.76 -18.96 14.53
C ASN A 12 -0.12 -19.35 13.32
N ASP A 13 0.16 -20.49 12.70
CA ASP A 13 -0.54 -20.91 11.47
C ASP A 13 -2.05 -21.07 11.69
N ALA A 14 -2.46 -21.72 12.78
CA ALA A 14 -3.88 -21.94 13.10
C ALA A 14 -4.62 -20.62 13.33
N GLY A 15 -4.06 -19.71 14.12
CA GLY A 15 -4.66 -18.41 14.39
C GLY A 15 -4.70 -17.50 13.16
N TYR A 16 -3.72 -17.63 12.25
CA TYR A 16 -3.78 -16.91 10.99
C TYR A 16 -4.86 -17.48 10.06
N ALA A 17 -5.02 -18.80 10.00
CA ALA A 17 -6.07 -19.42 9.21
C ALA A 17 -7.48 -19.02 9.68
N GLU A 18 -7.70 -18.96 10.99
CA GLU A 18 -8.94 -18.46 11.58
C GLU A 18 -9.17 -16.98 11.22
N TRP A 19 -8.16 -16.14 11.40
CA TRP A 19 -8.25 -14.73 11.00
C TRP A 19 -8.58 -14.56 9.51
N VAL A 20 -7.97 -15.36 8.62
CA VAL A 20 -8.29 -15.33 7.18
C VAL A 20 -9.73 -15.78 6.93
N ALA A 21 -10.22 -16.83 7.61
CA ALA A 21 -11.58 -17.33 7.45
C ALA A 21 -12.64 -16.28 7.81
N ASP A 22 -12.38 -15.48 8.85
CA ASP A 22 -13.26 -14.40 9.29
C ASP A 22 -13.19 -13.17 8.36
N ASN A 23 -12.00 -12.83 7.88
CA ASN A 23 -11.80 -11.59 7.12
C ASN A 23 -12.12 -11.74 5.62
N ARG A 24 -12.08 -12.96 5.06
CA ARG A 24 -12.38 -13.19 3.62
C ARG A 24 -13.82 -12.91 3.23
N ILE A 25 -14.75 -12.87 4.18
CA ILE A 25 -16.18 -12.61 3.94
C ILE A 25 -16.56 -11.14 4.07
N LEU A 26 -15.63 -10.31 4.57
CA LEU A 26 -15.85 -8.89 4.74
C LEU A 26 -15.87 -8.17 3.39
N ARG A 27 -16.65 -7.09 3.33
CA ARG A 27 -16.70 -6.18 2.18
C ARG A 27 -15.96 -4.87 2.44
N ASP A 28 -15.67 -4.57 3.71
CA ASP A 28 -14.81 -3.49 4.16
C ASP A 28 -14.22 -3.88 5.52
N PRO A 29 -12.91 -4.19 5.61
CA PRO A 29 -11.97 -4.26 4.50
C PRO A 29 -12.30 -5.38 3.50
N LEU A 30 -12.15 -5.09 2.20
CA LEU A 30 -12.17 -6.07 1.12
C LEU A 30 -10.75 -6.59 0.88
N HIS A 31 -10.48 -7.82 1.31
CA HIS A 31 -9.16 -8.43 1.25
C HIS A 31 -8.89 -9.15 -0.07
N TYR A 32 -7.65 -9.04 -0.53
CA TYR A 32 -7.09 -9.77 -1.67
C TYR A 32 -5.85 -10.55 -1.26
N ALA A 33 -5.72 -11.76 -1.81
CA ALA A 33 -4.48 -12.52 -1.77
C ALA A 33 -3.62 -12.18 -2.99
N ILE A 34 -2.32 -11.99 -2.78
CA ILE A 34 -1.36 -11.72 -3.87
C ILE A 34 -0.77 -13.06 -4.31
N ARG A 35 -1.14 -13.51 -5.51
CA ARG A 35 -0.56 -14.67 -6.18
C ARG A 35 0.65 -14.19 -7.01
N MET A 36 1.81 -14.78 -6.75
CA MET A 36 3.05 -14.53 -7.48
C MET A 36 3.06 -15.35 -8.79
N ALA A 37 3.96 -15.02 -9.72
CA ALA A 37 4.10 -15.71 -11.01
C ALA A 37 4.44 -17.21 -10.88
N ASP A 38 5.03 -17.61 -9.75
CA ASP A 38 5.32 -19.01 -9.41
C ASP A 38 4.18 -19.72 -8.65
N ASP A 39 2.96 -19.16 -8.71
CA ASP A 39 1.74 -19.62 -8.06
C ASP A 39 1.71 -19.58 -6.53
N ARG A 40 2.79 -19.15 -5.86
CA ARG A 40 2.80 -18.99 -4.41
C ARG A 40 1.98 -17.77 -4.00
N LEU A 41 1.37 -17.85 -2.81
CA LEU A 41 0.74 -16.69 -2.17
C LEU A 41 1.82 -15.87 -1.45
N GLY A 42 2.10 -14.68 -1.98
CA GLY A 42 3.13 -13.77 -1.48
C GLY A 42 2.68 -12.86 -0.34
N GLY A 43 1.37 -12.79 -0.06
CA GLY A 43 0.82 -11.95 1.00
C GLY A 43 -0.61 -11.51 0.76
N THR A 44 -1.06 -10.52 1.53
CA THR A 44 -2.38 -9.90 1.37
C THR A 44 -2.31 -8.38 1.34
N ILE A 45 -3.34 -7.79 0.74
CA ILE A 45 -3.60 -6.35 0.67
C ILE A 45 -5.12 -6.15 0.66
N SER A 46 -5.63 -5.00 1.11
CA SER A 46 -7.07 -4.73 1.09
C SER A 46 -7.39 -3.35 0.54
N LEU A 47 -8.63 -3.20 0.09
CA LEU A 47 -9.31 -1.91 0.02
C LEU A 47 -10.20 -1.77 1.27
N LEU A 48 -10.20 -0.60 1.92
CA LEU A 48 -10.97 -0.36 3.14
C LEU A 48 -11.41 1.10 3.26
N ARG A 49 -12.29 1.38 4.23
CA ARG A 49 -12.91 2.68 4.43
C ARG A 49 -13.49 3.22 3.12
N ILE A 50 -14.23 2.35 2.45
CA ILE A 50 -14.76 2.55 1.11
C ILE A 50 -15.90 3.56 1.21
N ASN A 51 -15.73 4.73 0.60
CA ASN A 51 -16.73 5.79 0.59
C ASN A 51 -17.06 6.22 -0.84
N PRO A 52 -18.02 5.53 -1.50
CA PRO A 52 -18.42 5.87 -2.86
C PRO A 52 -19.01 7.28 -2.99
N GLN A 53 -19.71 7.77 -1.95
CA GLN A 53 -20.31 9.10 -1.97
C GLN A 53 -19.26 10.21 -2.03
N ALA A 54 -18.16 10.06 -1.30
CA ALA A 54 -17.04 11.00 -1.35
C ALA A 54 -16.06 10.68 -2.50
N GLY A 55 -16.16 9.50 -3.12
CA GLY A 55 -15.17 8.98 -4.05
C GLY A 55 -13.82 8.77 -3.39
N SER A 56 -13.77 8.31 -2.13
CA SER A 56 -12.51 8.01 -1.44
C SER A 56 -12.42 6.54 -0.99
N ILE A 57 -11.20 5.99 -1.08
CA ILE A 57 -10.92 4.61 -0.70
C ILE A 57 -9.49 4.51 -0.16
N GLU A 58 -9.28 3.65 0.84
CA GLU A 58 -7.96 3.41 1.40
C GLU A 58 -7.42 2.06 0.93
N THR A 59 -6.10 1.96 0.73
CA THR A 59 -5.41 0.66 0.74
C THR A 59 -4.73 0.43 2.08
N GLY A 60 -4.84 -0.79 2.60
CA GLY A 60 -4.37 -1.14 3.91
C GLY A 60 -4.20 -2.64 4.09
N TRP A 61 -3.93 -3.03 5.34
CA TRP A 61 -3.69 -4.43 5.71
C TRP A 61 -2.60 -5.14 4.88
N LEU A 62 -1.63 -4.38 4.35
CA LEU A 62 -0.51 -4.95 3.60
C LEU A 62 0.31 -5.87 4.50
N THR A 63 0.29 -7.16 4.20
CA THR A 63 1.12 -8.18 4.85
C THR A 63 1.86 -8.97 3.78
N PHE A 64 3.04 -8.48 3.39
CA PHE A 64 3.86 -9.12 2.38
C PHE A 64 4.84 -10.09 3.04
N ALA A 65 4.77 -11.36 2.66
CA ALA A 65 5.74 -12.36 3.06
C ALA A 65 7.14 -11.99 2.54
N PRO A 66 8.23 -12.47 3.16
CA PRO A 66 9.59 -12.12 2.75
C PRO A 66 9.88 -12.33 1.26
N CYS A 67 9.28 -13.35 0.64
CA CYS A 67 9.44 -13.64 -0.79
C CYS A 67 8.85 -12.57 -1.72
N LEU A 68 7.84 -11.83 -1.27
CA LEU A 68 7.19 -10.77 -2.04
C LEU A 68 7.85 -9.41 -1.78
N GLN A 69 8.44 -9.18 -0.62
CA GLN A 69 8.97 -7.86 -0.27
C GLN A 69 10.06 -7.37 -1.24
N ARG A 70 9.94 -6.10 -1.67
CA ARG A 70 10.89 -5.43 -2.58
C ARG A 70 11.01 -6.08 -3.96
N THR A 71 9.98 -6.80 -4.39
CA THR A 71 9.87 -7.33 -5.75
C THR A 71 9.10 -6.39 -6.67
N ARG A 72 9.15 -6.65 -7.97
CA ARG A 72 8.30 -6.01 -8.98
C ARG A 72 6.81 -6.30 -8.73
N GLU A 73 6.48 -7.56 -8.44
CA GLU A 73 5.10 -8.03 -8.18
C GLU A 73 4.46 -7.32 -6.97
N ALA A 74 5.24 -7.01 -5.93
CA ALA A 74 4.73 -6.23 -4.79
C ALA A 74 4.33 -4.80 -5.17
N THR A 75 5.09 -4.17 -6.08
CA THR A 75 4.76 -2.83 -6.58
C THR A 75 3.55 -2.90 -7.50
N GLU A 76 3.49 -3.92 -8.36
CA GLU A 76 2.37 -4.16 -9.27
C GLU A 76 1.06 -4.39 -8.50
N ALA A 77 1.07 -5.15 -7.39
CA ALA A 77 -0.12 -5.36 -6.57
C ALA A 77 -0.73 -4.05 -6.04
N VAL A 78 0.12 -3.08 -5.63
CA VAL A 78 -0.35 -1.75 -5.19
C VAL A 78 -0.84 -0.94 -6.39
N TYR A 79 -0.12 -0.99 -7.52
CA TYR A 79 -0.52 -0.33 -8.76
C TYR A 79 -1.91 -0.79 -9.23
N LEU A 80 -2.18 -2.09 -9.25
CA LEU A 80 -3.46 -2.64 -9.70
C LEU A 80 -4.64 -2.16 -8.85
N LEU A 81 -4.47 -2.06 -7.53
CA LEU A 81 -5.52 -1.51 -6.66
C LEU A 81 -5.72 -0.01 -6.85
N MET A 82 -4.63 0.75 -7.00
CA MET A 82 -4.68 2.18 -7.26
C MET A 82 -5.35 2.47 -8.61
N ALA A 83 -4.96 1.72 -9.66
CA ALA A 83 -5.54 1.81 -10.99
C ALA A 83 -7.03 1.47 -10.97
N TRP A 84 -7.42 0.36 -10.35
CA TRP A 84 -8.81 -0.01 -10.22
C TRP A 84 -9.65 1.07 -9.52
N ALA A 85 -9.13 1.66 -8.44
CA ALA A 85 -9.86 2.70 -7.71
C ALA A 85 -10.13 3.93 -8.59
N PHE A 86 -9.10 4.46 -9.25
CA PHE A 86 -9.26 5.62 -10.12
C PHE A 86 -10.10 5.31 -11.36
N ASP A 87 -9.94 4.13 -11.97
CA ASP A 87 -10.74 3.71 -13.13
C ASP A 87 -12.21 3.49 -12.76
N ALA A 88 -12.50 3.11 -11.52
CA ALA A 88 -13.85 3.05 -10.97
C ALA A 88 -14.45 4.44 -10.64
N GLY A 89 -13.70 5.52 -10.85
CA GLY A 89 -14.17 6.90 -10.63
C GLY A 89 -13.95 7.44 -9.22
N TYR A 90 -13.16 6.76 -8.38
CA TYR A 90 -12.73 7.35 -7.11
C TYR A 90 -11.80 8.53 -7.37
N ARG A 91 -11.95 9.56 -6.56
CA ARG A 91 -11.20 10.81 -6.65
C ARG A 91 -10.00 10.86 -5.71
N ARG A 92 -9.92 9.90 -4.78
CA ARG A 92 -8.92 9.87 -3.72
C ARG A 92 -8.57 8.45 -3.30
N PHE A 93 -7.29 8.13 -3.36
CA PHE A 93 -6.72 6.86 -2.91
C PHE A 93 -5.81 7.10 -1.70
N GLU A 94 -6.13 6.51 -0.56
CA GLU A 94 -5.50 6.81 0.73
C GLU A 94 -4.55 5.71 1.19
N TRP A 95 -3.51 6.10 1.93
CA TRP A 95 -2.66 5.21 2.69
C TRP A 95 -2.45 5.76 4.10
N LYS A 96 -2.56 4.89 5.09
CA LYS A 96 -2.30 5.22 6.49
C LYS A 96 -1.38 4.22 7.14
N CYS A 97 -0.50 4.74 7.99
CA CYS A 97 0.33 3.89 8.81
C CYS A 97 0.61 4.53 10.17
N ASN A 98 1.13 3.72 11.10
CA ASN A 98 1.70 4.27 12.33
C ASN A 98 2.87 5.20 11.95
N ASP A 99 2.92 6.40 12.54
CA ASP A 99 3.98 7.38 12.29
C ASP A 99 5.40 6.79 12.51
N ARG A 100 5.56 5.87 13.46
CA ARG A 100 6.86 5.22 13.72
C ARG A 100 7.22 4.15 12.67
N ASN A 101 6.30 3.76 11.81
CA ASN A 101 6.54 2.80 10.73
C ASN A 101 7.20 3.47 9.51
N ARG A 102 8.47 3.86 9.65
CA ARG A 102 9.26 4.53 8.59
C ARG A 102 9.29 3.73 7.28
N ALA A 103 9.25 2.40 7.34
CA ALA A 103 9.22 1.57 6.14
C ALA A 103 7.92 1.75 5.34
N SER A 104 6.77 1.80 6.02
CA SER A 104 5.48 2.05 5.40
C SER A 104 5.34 3.49 4.89
N ARG A 105 5.84 4.47 5.64
CA ARG A 105 5.90 5.88 5.19
C ARG A 105 6.69 6.04 3.90
N ARG A 106 7.91 5.48 3.84
CA ARG A 106 8.72 5.46 2.60
C ARG A 106 8.04 4.75 1.45
N ALA A 107 7.28 3.70 1.72
CA ALA A 107 6.53 2.99 0.69
C ALA A 107 5.43 3.88 0.10
N ALA A 108 4.65 4.56 0.93
CA ALA A 108 3.61 5.48 0.49
C ALA A 108 4.16 6.57 -0.44
N GLU A 109 5.24 7.26 -0.04
CA GLU A 109 5.89 8.25 -0.90
C GLU A 109 6.48 7.65 -2.18
N ARG A 110 7.16 6.49 -2.09
CA ARG A 110 7.69 5.81 -3.27
C ARG A 110 6.59 5.52 -4.29
N TYR A 111 5.39 5.15 -3.81
CA TYR A 111 4.22 4.90 -4.64
C TYR A 111 3.53 6.18 -5.14
N GLY A 112 4.05 7.36 -4.82
CA GLY A 112 3.53 8.64 -5.29
C GLY A 112 2.35 9.18 -4.48
N LEU A 113 2.12 8.70 -3.26
CA LEU A 113 1.12 9.28 -2.38
C LEU A 113 1.74 10.44 -1.59
N SER A 114 1.16 11.63 -1.76
CA SER A 114 1.53 12.88 -1.10
C SER A 114 1.24 12.81 0.40
N TYR A 115 2.18 13.31 1.23
CA TYR A 115 2.00 13.39 2.68
C TYR A 115 1.02 14.53 3.05
N GLU A 116 0.10 14.25 3.97
CA GLU A 116 -0.94 15.22 4.36
C GLU A 116 -0.95 15.54 5.86
N GLY A 117 -0.16 14.84 6.67
CA GLY A 117 -0.04 15.14 8.10
C GLY A 117 -0.04 13.92 9.01
N ILE A 118 0.09 14.20 10.31
CA ILE A 118 0.01 13.21 11.38
C ILE A 118 -1.12 13.56 12.32
N PHE A 119 -2.04 12.62 12.49
CA PHE A 119 -3.05 12.70 13.54
C PHE A 119 -2.46 12.14 14.83
N ARG A 120 -2.24 13.02 15.81
CA ARG A 120 -1.70 12.68 17.12
C ARG A 120 -2.75 11.94 17.95
N GLN A 121 -2.34 10.89 18.65
CA GLN A 121 -3.20 10.04 19.47
C GLN A 121 -4.44 9.51 18.73
N ALA A 122 -4.31 9.26 17.43
CA ALA A 122 -5.42 8.84 16.58
C ALA A 122 -6.05 7.51 17.03
N SER A 123 -5.28 6.61 17.65
CA SER A 123 -5.78 5.35 18.17
C SER A 123 -4.83 4.73 19.21
N VAL A 124 -5.29 3.70 19.91
CA VAL A 124 -4.45 2.79 20.69
C VAL A 124 -4.37 1.45 19.97
N VAL A 125 -3.15 0.97 19.72
CA VAL A 125 -2.90 -0.34 19.09
C VAL A 125 -2.03 -1.17 20.03
N LYS A 126 -2.50 -2.36 20.40
CA LYS A 126 -1.79 -3.28 21.31
C LYS A 126 -1.30 -2.60 22.60
N GLY A 127 -2.18 -1.80 23.21
CA GLY A 127 -1.91 -1.07 24.45
C GLY A 127 -0.94 0.11 24.31
N ARG A 128 -0.61 0.55 23.08
CA ARG A 128 0.32 1.65 22.82
C ARG A 128 -0.34 2.77 22.03
N ASN A 129 0.06 4.01 22.30
CA ASN A 129 -0.32 5.15 21.47
C ASN A 129 0.06 4.92 20.00
N ARG A 130 -0.86 5.26 19.09
CA ARG A 130 -0.61 5.31 17.64
C ARG A 130 -1.01 6.69 17.13
N ASP A 131 0.03 7.46 16.82
CA ASP A 131 -0.08 8.57 15.88
C ASP A 131 -0.17 7.99 14.45
N THR A 132 -1.03 8.56 13.62
CA THR A 132 -1.29 8.05 12.28
C THR A 132 -0.80 9.05 11.24
N ALA A 133 0.17 8.65 10.43
CA ALA A 133 0.61 9.40 9.25
C ALA A 133 -0.33 9.12 8.07
N TRP A 134 -0.75 10.19 7.39
CA TRP A 134 -1.70 10.17 6.28
C TRP A 134 -1.02 10.52 4.98
N PHE A 135 -1.31 9.73 3.95
CA PHE A 135 -0.86 9.95 2.59
C PHE A 135 -2.03 9.73 1.63
N ALA A 136 -2.03 10.41 0.49
CA ALA A 136 -3.02 10.19 -0.54
C ALA A 136 -2.49 10.52 -1.94
N ALA A 137 -3.10 9.90 -2.95
CA ALA A 137 -3.07 10.37 -4.33
C ALA A 137 -4.48 10.79 -4.74
N ILE A 138 -4.59 11.77 -5.64
CA ILE A 138 -5.88 12.24 -6.18
C ILE A 138 -6.03 11.96 -7.69
N ASP A 139 -7.26 12.04 -8.17
CA ASP A 139 -7.62 11.86 -9.59
C ASP A 139 -6.78 12.72 -10.55
N GLY A 140 -6.49 13.98 -10.19
CA GLY A 140 -5.64 14.87 -10.98
C GLY A 140 -4.18 14.44 -11.10
N GLU A 141 -3.65 13.68 -10.14
CA GLU A 141 -2.28 13.15 -10.14
C GLU A 141 -2.19 11.81 -10.88
N TRP A 142 -3.30 11.08 -10.97
CA TRP A 142 -3.36 9.71 -11.46
C TRP A 142 -2.79 9.50 -12.87
N PRO A 143 -3.08 10.33 -13.89
CA PRO A 143 -2.51 10.10 -15.23
C PRO A 143 -0.98 10.08 -15.26
N ALA A 144 -0.34 10.96 -14.47
CA ALA A 144 1.11 11.00 -14.34
C ALA A 144 1.64 9.80 -13.53
N LEU A 145 0.94 9.43 -12.44
CA LEU A 145 1.28 8.26 -11.64
C LEU A 145 1.18 6.98 -12.47
N ARG A 146 0.09 6.77 -13.22
CA ARG A 146 -0.09 5.65 -14.14
C ARG A 146 1.10 5.53 -15.08
N THR A 147 1.49 6.64 -15.74
CA THR A 147 2.66 6.66 -16.62
C THR A 147 3.94 6.28 -15.89
N ALA A 148 4.17 6.79 -14.67
CA ALA A 148 5.33 6.46 -13.86
C ALA A 148 5.38 4.97 -13.48
N PHE A 149 4.24 4.39 -13.08
CA PHE A 149 4.14 2.97 -12.76
C PHE A 149 4.33 2.08 -13.98
N GLU A 150 3.67 2.38 -15.10
CA GLU A 150 3.79 1.62 -16.35
C GLU A 150 5.22 1.66 -16.89
N THR A 151 5.87 2.84 -16.86
CA THR A 151 7.29 2.98 -17.22
C THR A 151 8.19 2.15 -16.31
N TRP A 152 7.92 2.16 -15.00
CA TRP A 152 8.73 1.41 -14.05
C TRP A 152 8.52 -0.11 -14.17
N LEU A 153 7.28 -0.53 -14.40
CA LEU A 153 6.87 -1.91 -14.55
C LEU A 153 7.25 -2.48 -15.92
N ASP A 154 7.59 -1.67 -16.93
CA ASP A 154 8.03 -2.17 -18.23
C ASP A 154 9.21 -3.16 -18.06
N PRO A 155 9.17 -4.38 -18.64
CA PRO A 155 10.30 -5.30 -18.63
C PRO A 155 11.64 -4.67 -19.07
N ALA A 156 11.61 -3.68 -19.98
CA ALA A 156 12.78 -2.95 -20.43
C ALA A 156 13.44 -2.12 -19.32
N ASN A 157 12.74 -1.79 -18.24
CA ASN A 157 13.30 -1.12 -17.06
C ASN A 157 14.12 -2.06 -16.15
N PHE A 158 14.18 -3.36 -16.44
CA PHE A 158 14.96 -4.32 -15.65
C PHE A 158 16.12 -4.88 -16.47
N ASP A 159 17.28 -5.09 -15.84
CA ASP A 159 18.42 -5.78 -16.44
C ASP A 159 18.29 -7.31 -16.35
N ALA A 160 19.26 -8.04 -16.88
CA ALA A 160 19.26 -9.51 -16.89
C ALA A 160 19.29 -10.13 -15.48
N ASP A 161 19.74 -9.38 -14.47
CA ASP A 161 19.76 -9.80 -13.06
C ASP A 161 18.49 -9.35 -12.30
N GLY A 162 17.51 -8.76 -13.00
CA GLY A 162 16.28 -8.25 -12.41
C GLY A 162 16.44 -6.95 -11.63
N ARG A 163 17.57 -6.23 -11.78
CA ARG A 163 17.75 -4.92 -11.14
C ARG A 163 17.07 -3.84 -11.98
N GLN A 164 16.34 -2.96 -11.30
CA GLN A 164 15.71 -1.79 -11.93
C GLN A 164 16.79 -0.82 -12.46
N LYS A 165 16.60 -0.30 -13.68
CA LYS A 165 17.44 0.74 -14.31
C LYS A 165 17.04 2.13 -13.80
N THR A 166 15.73 2.38 -13.73
CA THR A 166 15.13 3.59 -13.16
C THR A 166 14.32 3.23 -11.91
N ARG A 167 14.42 4.05 -10.86
CA ARG A 167 13.68 3.82 -9.61
C ARG A 167 12.30 4.43 -9.71
N LEU A 168 11.27 3.72 -9.21
CA LEU A 168 9.91 4.26 -9.16
C LEU A 168 9.85 5.60 -8.41
N ALA A 169 10.60 5.72 -7.30
CA ALA A 169 10.65 6.94 -6.51
C ALA A 169 11.16 8.16 -7.30
N ASP A 170 12.02 7.96 -8.30
CA ASP A 170 12.52 9.07 -9.13
C ASP A 170 11.44 9.53 -10.12
N LEU A 171 10.57 8.62 -10.56
CA LEU A 171 9.44 8.89 -11.45
C LEU A 171 8.24 9.51 -10.72
N THR A 172 7.99 9.10 -9.47
CA THR A 172 6.86 9.60 -8.67
C THR A 172 7.19 10.87 -7.90
N ALA A 173 8.47 11.11 -7.59
CA ALA A 173 8.96 12.28 -6.86
C ALA A 173 8.44 13.65 -7.37
N PRO A 174 8.40 13.92 -8.69
CA PRO A 174 7.90 15.20 -9.22
C PRO A 174 6.38 15.37 -9.11
N ILE A 175 5.65 14.28 -8.86
CA ILE A 175 4.18 14.28 -8.80
C ILE A 175 3.68 14.60 -7.39
N LEU A 176 4.49 14.34 -6.36
CA LEU A 176 4.12 14.58 -4.96
C LEU A 176 3.83 16.06 -4.70
N ALA A 177 2.63 16.37 -4.24
CA ALA A 177 2.23 17.70 -3.78
C ALA A 177 2.96 18.11 -2.50
N THR A 178 3.26 17.14 -1.62
CA THR A 178 4.03 17.35 -0.38
C THR A 178 4.77 16.07 0.00
N ARG A 179 6.03 16.23 0.44
CA ARG A 179 6.84 15.15 1.00
C ARG A 179 6.70 15.11 2.52
N ASP A 180 6.87 13.93 3.09
CA ASP A 180 6.94 13.71 4.52
C ASP A 180 8.22 14.33 5.07
N PRO A 181 8.12 15.34 5.94
CA PRO A 181 9.29 16.01 6.53
C PRO A 181 10.09 15.11 7.48
N GLY A 182 9.56 13.94 7.84
CA GLY A 182 10.22 12.99 8.74
C GLY A 182 11.06 11.90 8.07
N LEU A 183 11.12 11.86 6.74
CA LEU A 183 11.79 10.80 5.96
C LEU A 183 13.17 11.16 5.43
#